data_AF-A0A2P7TSD4-F1
#
_entry.id   AF-A0A2P7TSD4-F1
#
_cell.length_a   1.000
_cell.length_b   1.000
_cell.length_c   1.000
_cell.angle_alpha   90.00
_cell.angle_beta   90.00
_cell.angle_gamma   90.00
#
_symmetry.space_group_name_H-M   'P 1'
#
loop_
_entity.id
_entity.type
_entity.pdbx_description
1 polymer ?
#
loop_
_entity_poly.entity_id
_entity_poly.type
_entity_poly.pdbx_seq_one_letter_code
_entity_poly.pdbx_strand_id
1 'polypeptide(L)'
;MEQAFKNLLAELKPVFGRRPNLQSLIFLIGVQELGQLHRTFTKEEKQDLMHLAVCRLLSQCGFFEFDHIDKEGWPHYRPLQPMTDDLKGLTQQETLLKEQILHYFGKSW
;
A
#
# COMPACT_ATOMS: atom_id res chain seq x y z
N MET A 1 7.19 -7.69 -14.22
CA MET A 1 6.34 -7.59 -13.01
C MET A 1 6.52 -8.75 -12.01
N GLU A 2 5.99 -9.97 -12.22
CA GLU A 2 6.01 -11.04 -11.20
C GLU A 2 7.41 -11.41 -10.68
N GLN A 3 8.43 -11.44 -11.56
CA GLN A 3 9.81 -11.67 -11.15
C GLN A 3 10.37 -10.51 -10.31
N ALA A 4 10.07 -9.26 -10.68
CA ALA A 4 10.48 -8.08 -9.92
C ALA A 4 9.86 -8.07 -8.52
N PHE A 5 8.59 -8.46 -8.40
CA PHE A 5 7.93 -8.63 -7.11
C PHE A 5 8.59 -9.71 -6.28
N LYS A 6 8.90 -10.89 -6.87
CA LYS A 6 9.65 -11.95 -6.18
C LYS A 6 11.02 -11.48 -5.68
N ASN A 7 11.73 -10.68 -6.48
CA ASN A 7 13.02 -10.11 -6.11
C ASN A 7 12.86 -9.14 -4.92
N LEU A 8 11.87 -8.24 -4.96
CA LEU A 8 11.56 -7.35 -3.83
C LEU A 8 11.30 -8.14 -2.54
N LEU A 9 10.50 -9.21 -2.61
CA LEU A 9 10.24 -10.06 -1.43
C LEU A 9 11.52 -10.74 -0.91
N ALA A 10 12.46 -11.09 -1.78
CA ALA A 10 13.74 -11.67 -1.39
C ALA A 10 14.68 -10.63 -0.75
N GLU A 11 14.71 -9.41 -1.28
CA GLU A 11 15.46 -8.28 -0.72
C GLU A 11 14.97 -7.88 0.68
N LEU A 12 13.66 -7.94 0.91
CA LEU A 12 13.05 -7.58 2.19
C LEU A 12 13.12 -8.71 3.24
N LYS A 13 13.33 -9.96 2.81
CA LYS A 13 13.45 -11.12 3.72
C LYS A 13 14.50 -10.94 4.84
N PRO A 14 15.76 -10.52 4.58
CA PRO A 14 16.75 -10.32 5.64
C PRO A 14 16.36 -9.19 6.61
N VAL A 15 15.64 -8.16 6.15
CA VAL A 15 15.20 -7.03 6.98
C VAL A 15 14.16 -7.47 8.00
N PHE A 16 13.19 -8.28 7.58
CA PHE A 16 12.07 -8.71 8.42
C PHE A 16 12.25 -10.09 9.07
N GLY A 17 13.38 -10.78 8.80
CA GLY A 17 13.66 -12.15 9.26
C GLY A 17 12.77 -13.23 8.61
N ARG A 18 11.75 -12.85 7.83
CA ARG A 18 10.84 -13.74 7.10
C ARG A 18 10.47 -13.12 5.77
N ARG A 19 10.08 -13.96 4.80
CA ARG A 19 9.62 -13.48 3.49
C ARG A 19 8.25 -12.79 3.67
N PRO A 20 8.11 -11.49 3.37
CA PRO A 20 6.82 -10.83 3.45
C PRO A 20 5.88 -11.35 2.35
N ASN A 21 4.57 -11.15 2.56
CA ASN A 21 3.55 -11.34 1.53
C ASN A 21 2.92 -9.98 1.16
N LEU A 22 2.01 -9.98 0.18
CA LEU A 22 1.37 -8.75 -0.29
C LEU A 22 0.72 -7.95 0.85
N GLN A 23 -0.09 -8.60 1.70
CA GLN A 23 -0.71 -7.92 2.84
C GLN A 23 0.31 -7.31 3.80
N SER A 24 1.42 -8.02 4.06
CA SER A 24 2.47 -7.50 4.92
C SER A 24 3.10 -6.23 4.35
N LEU A 25 3.32 -6.18 3.02
CA LEU A 25 3.84 -4.99 2.36
C LEU A 25 2.84 -3.84 2.40
N ILE A 26 1.56 -4.09 2.11
CA ILE A 26 0.51 -3.06 2.20
C ILE A 26 0.46 -2.49 3.62
N PHE A 27 0.47 -3.35 4.64
CA PHE A 27 0.50 -2.92 6.03
C PHE A 27 1.72 -2.05 6.36
N LEU A 28 2.91 -2.48 5.93
CA LEU A 28 4.15 -1.73 6.16
C LEU A 28 4.15 -0.37 5.48
N ILE A 29 3.63 -0.29 4.25
CA ILE A 29 3.44 0.99 3.54
C ILE A 29 2.49 1.88 4.33
N GLY A 30 1.36 1.35 4.82
CA GLY A 30 0.43 2.12 5.65
C GLY A 30 1.10 2.70 6.90
N VAL A 31 1.90 1.88 7.60
CA VAL A 31 2.66 2.32 8.77
C VAL A 31 3.69 3.41 8.42
N GLN A 32 4.36 3.27 7.28
CA GLN A 32 5.30 4.28 6.76
C GLN A 32 4.59 5.60 6.43
N GLU A 33 3.44 5.54 5.75
CA GLU A 33 2.67 6.73 5.38
C GLU A 33 2.07 7.46 6.59
N LEU A 34 1.69 6.71 7.65
CA LEU A 34 1.24 7.32 8.90
C LEU A 34 2.40 8.00 9.66
N GLY A 35 3.65 7.55 9.47
CA GLY A 35 4.83 8.11 10.13
C GLY A 35 4.96 7.83 11.64
N GLN A 36 3.98 7.16 12.25
CA GLN A 36 3.94 6.83 13.68
C GLN A 36 4.58 5.45 13.99
N LEU A 37 5.84 5.24 13.58
CA LEU A 37 6.51 3.92 13.59
C LEU A 37 6.65 3.27 14.99
N HIS A 38 6.58 4.05 16.07
CA HIS A 38 6.82 3.59 17.44
C HIS A 38 5.53 3.18 18.19
N ARG A 39 4.37 3.29 17.53
CA ARG A 39 3.06 3.01 18.13
C ARG A 39 2.62 1.57 17.87
N THR A 40 1.96 0.96 18.85
CA THR A 40 1.23 -0.30 18.65
C THR A 40 -0.17 -0.01 18.13
N PHE A 41 -0.58 -0.68 17.06
CA PHE A 41 -1.89 -0.49 16.44
C PHE A 41 -2.92 -1.51 16.93
N THR A 42 -4.16 -1.07 17.15
CA THR A 42 -5.33 -1.93 17.42
C THR A 42 -5.70 -2.75 16.19
N LYS A 43 -6.71 -3.62 16.29
CA LYS A 43 -7.15 -4.41 15.12
C LYS A 43 -7.78 -3.51 14.07
N GLU A 44 -8.59 -2.55 14.50
CA GLU A 44 -9.26 -1.56 13.68
C GLU A 44 -8.23 -0.65 12.99
N GLU A 45 -7.27 -0.10 13.75
CA GLU A 45 -6.22 0.75 13.18
C GLU A 45 -5.37 0.00 12.15
N LYS A 46 -5.17 -1.31 12.32
CA LYS A 46 -4.49 -2.12 11.29
C LYS A 46 -5.30 -2.20 10.00
N GLN A 47 -6.62 -2.26 10.07
CA GLN A 47 -7.47 -2.18 8.89
C GLN A 47 -7.40 -0.79 8.27
N ASP A 48 -7.40 0.27 9.07
CA ASP A 48 -7.26 1.65 8.58
C ASP A 48 -5.91 1.88 7.89
N LEU A 49 -4.82 1.33 8.43
CA LEU A 49 -3.49 1.35 7.81
C LEU A 49 -3.48 0.63 6.45
N MET A 50 -4.20 -0.48 6.33
CA MET A 50 -4.33 -1.17 5.04
C MET A 50 -5.08 -0.30 4.02
N HIS A 51 -6.15 0.39 4.43
CA HIS A 51 -6.88 1.32 3.56
C HIS A 51 -6.01 2.51 3.17
N LEU A 52 -5.29 3.11 4.13
CA LEU A 52 -4.34 4.20 3.90
C LEU A 52 -3.30 3.82 2.84
N ALA A 53 -2.71 2.63 2.98
CA ALA A 53 -1.73 2.12 2.03
C ALA A 53 -2.33 1.95 0.63
N VAL A 54 -3.53 1.38 0.51
CA VAL A 54 -4.20 1.22 -0.79
C VAL A 54 -4.52 2.58 -1.41
N CYS A 55 -5.05 3.53 -0.65
CA CYS A 55 -5.30 4.90 -1.13
C CYS A 55 -4.00 5.55 -1.63
N ARG A 56 -2.90 5.41 -0.87
CA ARG A 56 -1.59 5.92 -1.30
C ARG A 56 -1.12 5.25 -2.59
N LEU A 57 -1.18 3.93 -2.67
CA LEU A 57 -0.74 3.17 -3.83
C LEU A 57 -1.54 3.57 -5.07
N LEU A 58 -2.86 3.65 -4.96
CA LEU A 58 -3.76 4.02 -6.05
C LEU A 58 -3.71 5.52 -6.39
N SER A 59 -3.24 6.38 -5.49
CA SER A 59 -2.99 7.79 -5.80
C SER A 59 -1.92 7.96 -6.88
N GLN A 60 -0.96 7.04 -6.98
CA GLN A 60 0.06 7.05 -8.05
C GLN A 60 -0.56 6.83 -9.45
N CYS A 61 -1.74 6.20 -9.52
CA CYS A 61 -2.50 6.00 -10.74
C CYS A 61 -3.55 7.10 -10.99
N GLY A 62 -3.67 8.10 -10.11
CA GLY A 62 -4.68 9.15 -10.22
C GLY A 62 -6.10 8.74 -9.82
N PHE A 63 -6.30 7.63 -9.10
CA PHE A 63 -7.62 7.27 -8.56
C PHE A 63 -7.96 8.05 -7.29
N PHE A 64 -6.94 8.41 -6.52
CA PHE A 64 -7.06 9.14 -5.26
C PHE A 64 -6.09 10.32 -5.24
N GLU A 65 -6.47 11.38 -4.53
CA GLU A 65 -5.60 12.51 -4.25
C GLU A 65 -5.48 12.71 -2.75
N PHE A 66 -4.29 13.08 -2.29
CA PHE A 66 -4.10 13.50 -0.91
C PHE A 66 -4.95 14.75 -0.63
N ASP A 67 -5.68 14.73 0.48
CA ASP A 67 -6.58 15.82 0.87
C ASP A 67 -6.02 16.60 2.07
N HIS A 68 -5.95 15.97 3.23
CA HIS A 68 -5.42 16.58 4.45
C HIS A 68 -4.93 15.53 5.45
N ILE A 69 -4.27 15.98 6.52
CA ILE A 69 -3.97 15.16 7.70
C ILE A 69 -4.93 15.59 8.81
N ASP A 70 -5.59 14.65 9.45
CA ASP A 70 -6.51 14.96 10.55
C ASP A 70 -5.78 15.28 11.87
N LYS A 71 -6.57 15.54 12.92
CA LYS A 71 -6.04 15.89 14.25
C LYS A 71 -5.30 14.73 14.94
N GLU A 72 -5.55 13.50 14.51
CA GLU A 72 -4.91 12.28 15.03
C GLU A 72 -3.66 11.91 14.23
N GLY A 73 -3.38 12.66 13.16
CA GLY A 73 -2.20 12.49 12.31
C GLY A 73 -2.43 11.55 11.14
N TRP A 74 -3.68 11.15 10.85
CA TRP A 74 -3.97 10.25 9.73
C TRP A 74 -4.10 11.00 8.41
N PRO A 75 -3.40 10.56 7.35
CA PRO A 75 -3.57 11.11 6.02
C PRO A 75 -4.92 10.66 5.42
N HIS A 76 -5.70 11.62 4.93
CA HIS A 76 -6.97 11.38 4.23
C HIS A 76 -6.80 11.60 2.74
N TYR A 77 -7.49 10.78 1.96
CA TYR A 77 -7.47 10.81 0.50
C TYR A 77 -8.87 10.94 -0.05
N ARG A 78 -9.04 11.81 -1.05
CA ARG A 78 -10.30 11.98 -1.77
C ARG A 78 -10.27 11.17 -3.08
N PRO A 79 -11.35 10.45 -3.42
CA PRO A 79 -11.42 9.76 -4.71
C PRO A 79 -11.56 10.78 -5.85
N LEU A 80 -10.76 10.62 -6.90
CA LEU A 80 -10.82 11.45 -8.11
C LEU A 80 -11.73 10.83 -9.17
N GLN A 81 -11.66 9.51 -9.33
CA GLN A 81 -12.45 8.76 -10.31
C GLN A 81 -12.94 7.45 -9.69
N PRO A 82 -14.16 7.00 -10.01
CA PRO A 82 -14.60 5.68 -9.61
C PRO A 82 -13.70 4.62 -10.26
N MET A 83 -13.28 3.61 -9.48
CA MET A 83 -12.67 2.42 -10.05
C MET A 83 -13.62 1.82 -11.08
N THR A 84 -13.11 1.62 -12.30
CA THR A 84 -13.87 1.00 -13.38
C THR A 84 -14.20 -0.45 -13.01
N ASP A 85 -15.33 -0.98 -13.51
CA ASP A 85 -15.81 -2.32 -13.13
C ASP A 85 -14.82 -3.45 -13.45
N ASP A 86 -13.95 -3.26 -14.45
CA ASP A 86 -12.86 -4.18 -14.80
C ASP A 86 -11.72 -4.23 -13.76
N LEU A 87 -11.57 -3.18 -12.95
CA LEU A 87 -10.62 -3.11 -11.83
C LEU A 87 -11.22 -3.56 -10.49
N LYS A 88 -12.48 -3.99 -10.47
CA LYS A 88 -13.12 -4.57 -9.26
C LYS A 88 -12.85 -6.06 -9.09
N GLY A 89 -12.31 -6.73 -10.10
CA GLY A 89 -11.92 -8.13 -10.00
C GLY A 89 -10.76 -8.31 -9.01
N LEU A 90 -10.88 -9.27 -8.10
CA LEU A 90 -9.86 -9.56 -7.07
C LEU A 90 -8.46 -9.77 -7.67
N THR A 91 -8.38 -10.49 -8.79
CA THR A 91 -7.10 -10.76 -9.48
C THR A 91 -6.50 -9.49 -10.08
N GLN A 92 -7.33 -8.62 -10.68
CA GLN A 92 -6.91 -7.36 -11.25
C GLN A 92 -6.44 -6.39 -10.16
N GLN A 93 -7.17 -6.30 -9.05
CA GLN A 93 -6.76 -5.52 -7.88
C GLN A 93 -5.43 -6.00 -7.31
N GLU A 94 -5.24 -7.31 -7.17
CA GLU A 94 -3.97 -7.86 -6.68
C GLU A 94 -2.80 -7.48 -7.60
N THR A 95 -3.00 -7.61 -8.91
CA THR A 95 -2.01 -7.28 -9.93
C THR A 95 -1.66 -5.80 -9.89
N LEU A 96 -2.68 -4.93 -9.88
CA LEU A 96 -2.51 -3.49 -9.79
C LEU A 96 -1.76 -3.08 -8.52
N LEU A 97 -2.11 -3.66 -7.37
CA LEU A 97 -1.42 -3.38 -6.11
C LEU A 97 0.04 -3.81 -6.14
N LYS A 98 0.36 -4.98 -6.71
CA LYS A 98 1.76 -5.43 -6.86
C LYS A 98 2.57 -4.46 -7.72
N GLU A 99 2.00 -3.97 -8.81
CA GLU A 99 2.61 -2.96 -9.66
C GLU A 99 2.85 -1.66 -8.88
N GLN A 100 1.82 -1.13 -8.21
CA GLN A 100 1.98 0.11 -7.45
C GLN A 100 2.96 -0.01 -6.28
N ILE A 101 3.08 -1.20 -5.68
CA ILE A 101 4.10 -1.47 -4.65
C ILE A 101 5.49 -1.43 -5.28
N LEU A 102 5.70 -2.08 -6.44
CA LEU A 102 6.99 -1.99 -7.12
C LEU A 102 7.35 -0.54 -7.46
N HIS A 103 6.38 0.26 -7.92
CA HIS A 103 6.59 1.70 -8.15
C HIS A 103 6.94 2.45 -6.87
N TYR A 104 6.23 2.17 -5.77
CA TYR A 104 6.49 2.78 -4.46
C TYR A 104 7.92 2.52 -3.97
N PHE A 105 8.45 1.32 -4.22
CA PHE A 105 9.85 0.95 -3.91
C PHE A 105 10.87 1.40 -4.98
N GLY A 106 10.45 2.19 -5.97
CA GLY A 106 11.32 2.71 -7.03
C GLY A 106 11.89 1.62 -7.95
N LYS A 107 11.21 0.48 -8.06
CA LYS A 107 11.64 -0.63 -8.92
C LYS A 107 11.08 -0.41 -10.33
N SER A 108 11.95 -0.48 -11.34
CA SER A 108 11.56 -0.61 -12.75
C SER A 108 11.44 -2.10 -13.09
N TRP A 109 10.43 -2.51 -13.86
CA TRP A 109 10.17 -3.93 -14.19
C TRP A 109 9.77 -4.19 -15.63
#